data_AF-A0A538JRA6-F1
#
_entry.id   AF-A0A538JRA6-F1
#
_cell.length_a   1.000
_cell.length_b   1.000
_cell.length_c   1.000
_cell.angle_alpha   90.00
_cell.angle_beta   90.00
_cell.angle_gamma   90.00
#
_symmetry.space_group_name_H-M   'P 1'
#
loop_
_entity.id
_entity.type
_entity.pdbx_description
1 polymer ?
#
loop_
_entity_poly.entity_id
_entity_poly.type
_entity_poly.pdbx_seq_one_letter_code
_entity_poly.pdbx_strand_id
1 'polypeptide(L)'
;MRRVLGPARLARVVAMTMGAGLLAAACTSSNSGGNGLGVAPTATTAVAGVGGALDRHSPAAPAPHVTGPVAGKSGLASPVDLASKGYVEDEFFLAGDASAYAKDGDWGRDGKWKATPTRRAAYTTRVVVRRPSAPAKFNGTVVVEWLNVTGGLDASPDFGYMYDELLRSGYIWVGVSAQASGVAATVRQNPARYKDLSHPGDAFAYDIFTQAARAVRAGALFGRDYGIKSVLATGDSQSAILLTTYVNAVDPLVKVYDGFLVHSRFGAAGGLGDGIATPNPAEIRDDTEAPVLVVLSETDIGFNLSTRQPDSTRFRLWEMAGTAHADQYLLNLYSPPTPGQPPSNPLGCAKPLNSANQHWVLKAAISHLNSWARGGPPPPTSPRIKMTDANPAVIARDENGIAIGGIRLPELEAPTATLSGVPSPGSPGFCIFFGSTTAFDAAHLAQLYPDHEAYVTKYSAAVDRLLAAGFILAPDAEAAKSTARAASVGL
;
A
#
# COMPACT_ATOMS: atom_id res chain seq x y z
N MET A 1 29.45 -30.45 12.63
CA MET A 1 28.31 -30.60 11.69
C MET A 1 27.00 -30.42 12.45
N ARG A 2 26.44 -29.20 12.49
CA ARG A 2 25.11 -28.94 13.07
C ARG A 2 24.19 -28.47 11.95
N ARG A 3 23.06 -29.19 11.82
CA ARG A 3 22.08 -29.10 10.72
C ARG A 3 21.49 -27.70 10.61
N VAL A 4 21.62 -27.10 9.43
CA VAL A 4 20.87 -25.93 8.99
C VAL A 4 19.40 -26.33 8.89
N LEU A 5 18.51 -25.61 9.60
CA LEU A 5 17.06 -25.81 9.52
C LEU A 5 16.54 -25.25 8.18
N GLY A 6 15.79 -26.08 7.45
CA GLY A 6 15.24 -25.72 6.15
C GLY A 6 14.03 -24.76 6.22
N PRO A 7 13.74 -24.05 5.11
CA PRO A 7 12.78 -22.93 5.03
C PRO A 7 11.34 -23.30 5.43
N ALA A 8 10.94 -24.57 5.32
CA ALA A 8 9.57 -25.00 5.63
C ALA A 8 9.22 -24.96 7.14
N ARG A 9 10.22 -24.93 8.04
CA ARG A 9 9.98 -24.83 9.49
C ARG A 9 9.88 -23.38 9.99
N LEU A 10 10.39 -22.40 9.24
CA LEU A 10 10.27 -20.99 9.59
C LEU A 10 8.83 -20.49 9.46
N ALA A 11 8.09 -20.98 8.46
CA ALA A 11 6.67 -20.66 8.25
C ALA A 11 5.76 -21.14 9.41
N ARG A 12 6.07 -22.28 10.04
CA ARG A 12 5.26 -22.83 11.15
C ARG A 12 5.43 -22.09 12.47
N VAL A 13 6.59 -21.46 12.72
CA VAL A 13 6.84 -20.72 13.96
C VAL A 13 6.24 -19.31 13.91
N VAL A 14 6.11 -18.72 12.71
CA VAL A 14 5.52 -17.39 12.50
C VAL A 14 3.98 -17.41 12.60
N ALA A 15 3.32 -18.51 12.22
CA ALA A 15 1.86 -18.61 12.26
C ALA A 15 1.27 -18.67 13.69
N MET A 16 2.03 -19.09 14.71
CA MET A 16 1.52 -19.26 16.08
C MET A 16 1.55 -17.99 16.95
N THR A 17 2.29 -16.94 16.55
CA THR A 17 2.42 -15.71 17.37
C THR A 17 1.47 -14.58 16.95
N MET A 18 0.72 -14.72 15.85
CA MET A 18 -0.17 -13.66 15.33
C MET A 18 -1.57 -13.61 15.95
N GLY A 19 -1.88 -14.50 16.90
CA GLY A 19 -3.23 -14.66 17.44
C GLY A 19 -3.67 -13.73 18.58
N ALA A 20 -2.84 -12.80 19.08
CA ALA A 20 -3.12 -12.12 20.35
C ALA A 20 -3.00 -10.58 20.38
N GLY A 21 -2.81 -9.90 19.24
CA GLY A 21 -2.43 -8.47 19.26
C GLY A 21 -3.50 -7.42 18.94
N LEU A 22 -4.65 -7.79 18.37
CA LEU A 22 -5.54 -6.79 17.74
C LEU A 22 -7.03 -6.89 18.09
N LEU A 23 -7.40 -7.65 19.12
CA LEU A 23 -8.78 -7.74 19.62
C LEU A 23 -8.84 -7.52 21.14
N ALA A 24 -8.74 -6.27 21.57
CA ALA A 24 -9.26 -5.85 22.87
C ALA A 24 -9.43 -4.33 22.93
N ALA A 25 -10.65 -3.86 22.67
CA ALA A 25 -11.31 -2.74 23.38
C ALA A 25 -12.51 -2.24 22.57
N ALA A 26 -13.65 -2.90 22.68
CA ALA A 26 -14.95 -2.30 22.43
C ALA A 26 -15.97 -2.93 23.38
N CYS A 27 -16.63 -2.07 24.15
CA CYS A 27 -17.92 -2.20 24.86
C CYS A 27 -17.84 -1.67 26.29
N THR A 28 -18.33 -0.44 26.49
CA THR A 28 -19.45 -0.18 27.41
C THR A 28 -19.93 1.26 27.19
N SER A 29 -21.15 1.38 26.69
CA SER A 29 -21.91 2.62 26.57
C SER A 29 -22.60 2.93 27.89
N SER A 30 -22.58 4.21 28.31
CA SER A 30 -23.56 4.76 29.24
C SER A 30 -24.07 6.09 28.71
N ASN A 31 -25.38 6.16 28.62
CA ASN A 31 -26.19 7.24 28.05
C ASN A 31 -26.61 8.19 29.18
N SER A 32 -26.41 9.50 29.02
CA SER A 32 -27.18 10.51 29.75
C SER A 32 -27.23 11.82 28.96
N GLY A 33 -28.45 12.24 28.63
CA GLY A 33 -28.72 13.43 27.82
C GLY A 33 -28.64 14.75 28.58
N GLY A 34 -28.74 15.83 27.81
CA GLY A 34 -28.91 17.20 28.28
C GLY A 34 -29.10 18.15 27.11
N ASN A 35 -30.33 18.63 26.92
CA ASN A 35 -30.75 19.63 25.95
C ASN A 35 -30.06 21.00 26.16
N GLY A 36 -29.88 21.75 25.07
CA GLY A 36 -30.14 23.20 25.11
C GLY A 36 -29.30 24.08 24.18
N LEU A 37 -29.97 24.63 23.16
CA LEU A 37 -29.85 26.01 22.60
C LEU A 37 -28.49 26.36 21.92
N GLY A 38 -28.36 26.73 20.65
CA GLY A 38 -29.24 27.51 19.77
C GLY A 38 -28.60 28.87 19.49
N VAL A 39 -27.74 29.00 18.46
CA VAL A 39 -27.34 30.28 17.84
C VAL A 39 -27.04 30.08 16.35
N ALA A 40 -27.64 30.93 15.50
CA ALA A 40 -27.55 30.96 14.04
C ALA A 40 -26.24 31.61 13.52
N PRO A 41 -25.86 31.39 12.24
CA PRO A 41 -24.55 31.77 11.72
C PRO A 41 -24.50 33.20 11.19
N THR A 42 -23.42 33.92 11.50
CA THR A 42 -23.06 35.16 10.80
C THR A 42 -22.12 34.85 9.64
N ALA A 43 -22.60 35.11 8.42
CA ALA A 43 -21.81 35.11 7.19
C ALA A 43 -20.73 36.20 7.26
N THR A 44 -19.48 35.84 6.99
CA THR A 44 -18.44 36.81 6.64
C THR A 44 -17.76 36.36 5.34
N THR A 45 -17.75 37.29 4.41
CA THR A 45 -17.27 37.22 3.03
C THR A 45 -15.79 36.84 2.91
N ALA A 46 -15.50 36.04 1.89
CA ALA A 46 -14.16 35.65 1.46
C ALA A 46 -13.29 36.86 1.07
N VAL A 47 -12.01 36.80 1.42
CA VAL A 47 -10.94 37.51 0.72
C VAL A 47 -10.00 36.46 0.17
N ALA A 48 -9.93 36.36 -1.15
CA ALA A 48 -8.98 35.52 -1.87
C ALA A 48 -7.57 36.11 -1.67
N GLY A 49 -6.83 35.54 -0.72
CA GLY A 49 -5.39 35.74 -0.61
C GLY A 49 -4.68 34.81 -1.58
N VAL A 50 -3.97 35.36 -2.55
CA VAL A 50 -2.95 34.66 -3.34
C VAL A 50 -1.84 34.26 -2.38
N GLY A 51 -1.97 33.09 -1.75
CA GLY A 51 -0.96 32.52 -0.86
C GLY A 51 0.16 31.93 -1.71
N GLY A 52 1.34 32.56 -1.65
CA GLY A 52 2.56 32.03 -2.25
C GLY A 52 2.79 30.59 -1.79
N ALA A 53 3.24 29.74 -2.71
CA ALA A 53 3.65 28.38 -2.40
C ALA A 53 4.69 28.42 -1.28
N LEU A 54 4.33 27.93 -0.09
CA LEU A 54 5.28 27.65 0.98
C LEU A 54 6.26 26.63 0.42
N ASP A 55 7.56 26.96 0.40
CA ASP A 55 8.62 26.03 0.03
C ASP A 55 8.51 24.79 0.93
N ARG A 56 7.96 23.72 0.36
CA ARG A 56 8.26 22.37 0.83
C ARG A 56 9.77 22.21 0.74
N HIS A 57 10.35 21.28 1.51
CA HIS A 57 11.80 20.99 1.46
C HIS A 57 12.74 21.88 2.29
N SER A 58 12.26 22.57 3.34
CA SER A 58 13.19 23.24 4.28
C SER A 58 14.21 22.25 4.88
N PRO A 59 15.54 22.53 4.79
CA PRO A 59 16.61 21.62 5.23
C PRO A 59 16.81 21.62 6.74
N ALA A 60 15.77 21.88 7.53
CA ALA A 60 15.89 22.26 8.94
C ALA A 60 16.54 21.20 9.85
N ALA A 61 16.66 19.95 9.42
CA ALA A 61 17.34 18.89 10.16
C ALA A 61 18.43 18.21 9.30
N PRO A 62 19.60 17.88 9.89
CA PRO A 62 20.67 17.20 9.17
C PRO A 62 20.21 15.84 8.64
N ALA A 63 20.70 15.47 7.46
CA ALA A 63 20.49 14.14 6.91
C ALA A 63 21.16 13.09 7.83
N PRO A 64 20.55 11.91 7.98
CA PRO A 64 21.16 10.80 8.73
C PRO A 64 22.46 10.34 8.06
N HIS A 65 23.31 9.68 8.84
CA HIS A 65 24.52 9.02 8.34
C HIS A 65 24.15 7.78 7.53
N VAL A 66 24.72 7.65 6.32
CA VAL A 66 24.52 6.49 5.44
C VAL A 66 25.80 5.68 5.37
N THR A 67 25.71 4.39 5.66
CA THR A 67 26.80 3.42 5.48
C THR A 67 26.41 2.44 4.38
N GLY A 68 27.24 2.31 3.34
CA GLY A 68 27.05 1.33 2.28
C GLY A 68 27.58 1.80 0.92
N PRO A 69 27.31 1.03 -0.15
CA PRO A 69 26.49 -0.19 -0.16
C PRO A 69 27.11 -1.32 0.68
N VAL A 70 26.27 -2.07 1.40
CA VAL A 70 26.66 -3.22 2.20
C VAL A 70 26.95 -4.40 1.27
N ALA A 71 28.16 -4.92 1.32
CA ALA A 71 28.61 -5.99 0.41
C ALA A 71 27.71 -7.24 0.46
N GLY A 72 27.45 -7.83 -0.71
CA GLY A 72 26.62 -9.04 -0.86
C GLY A 72 25.13 -8.73 -1.08
N LYS A 73 24.33 -9.78 -1.33
CA LYS A 73 22.90 -9.64 -1.62
C LYS A 73 22.14 -9.06 -0.42
N SER A 74 21.17 -8.18 -0.68
CA SER A 74 20.27 -7.67 0.36
C SER A 74 19.54 -8.81 1.08
N GLY A 75 19.22 -8.61 2.36
CA GLY A 75 18.31 -9.49 3.09
C GLY A 75 16.86 -9.41 2.63
N LEU A 76 16.50 -8.35 1.91
CA LEU A 76 15.20 -8.20 1.27
C LEU A 76 15.30 -8.71 -0.17
N ALA A 77 14.88 -9.96 -0.40
CA ALA A 77 14.95 -10.55 -1.73
C ALA A 77 14.08 -9.78 -2.74
N SER A 78 14.65 -9.43 -3.90
CA SER A 78 13.87 -9.06 -5.07
C SER A 78 13.13 -10.29 -5.61
N PRO A 79 11.82 -10.21 -5.88
CA PRO A 79 11.08 -11.31 -6.50
C PRO A 79 11.34 -11.42 -8.01
N VAL A 80 12.09 -10.49 -8.59
CA VAL A 80 12.36 -10.40 -10.04
C VAL A 80 13.83 -10.22 -10.35
N ASP A 81 14.24 -10.62 -11.55
CA ASP A 81 15.59 -10.38 -12.08
C ASP A 81 15.75 -8.91 -12.49
N LEU A 82 16.28 -8.11 -11.57
CA LEU A 82 16.55 -6.68 -11.77
C LEU A 82 17.59 -6.43 -12.86
N ALA A 83 18.61 -7.27 -12.98
CA ALA A 83 19.68 -7.08 -13.95
C ALA A 83 19.15 -7.19 -15.39
N SER A 84 18.24 -8.13 -15.65
CA SER A 84 17.55 -8.27 -16.95
C SER A 84 16.74 -7.02 -17.35
N LYS A 85 16.37 -6.19 -16.37
CA LYS A 85 15.62 -4.94 -16.56
C LYS A 85 16.51 -3.69 -16.53
N GLY A 86 17.83 -3.86 -16.46
CA GLY A 86 18.78 -2.75 -16.37
C GLY A 86 18.78 -2.06 -15.00
N TYR A 87 18.41 -2.78 -13.94
CA TYR A 87 18.39 -2.30 -12.57
C TYR A 87 19.46 -2.95 -11.70
N VAL A 88 19.88 -2.22 -10.68
CA VAL A 88 20.75 -2.70 -9.61
C VAL A 88 20.05 -2.55 -8.26
N GLU A 89 20.43 -3.40 -7.31
CA GLU A 89 19.97 -3.36 -5.92
C GLU A 89 21.17 -3.17 -5.00
N ASP A 90 21.07 -2.16 -4.14
CA ASP A 90 22.06 -1.84 -3.12
C ASP A 90 21.37 -1.79 -1.75
N GLU A 91 22.03 -2.32 -0.72
CA GLU A 91 21.55 -2.24 0.67
C GLU A 91 22.43 -1.26 1.46
N PHE A 92 21.82 -0.44 2.31
CA PHE A 92 22.50 0.56 3.14
C PHE A 92 22.03 0.45 4.58
N PHE A 93 22.88 0.92 5.50
CA PHE A 93 22.48 1.23 6.86
C PHE A 93 22.33 2.74 7.03
N LEU A 94 21.22 3.12 7.66
CA LEU A 94 20.88 4.50 7.98
C LEU A 94 20.98 4.67 9.49
N ALA A 95 21.85 5.55 9.95
CA ALA A 95 22.05 5.84 11.37
C ALA A 95 21.79 7.31 11.68
N GLY A 96 21.15 7.57 12.81
CA GLY A 96 20.80 8.91 13.22
C GLY A 96 20.23 8.94 14.62
N ASP A 97 19.66 10.08 14.98
CA ASP A 97 18.92 10.26 16.22
C ASP A 97 17.48 10.67 15.85
N ALA A 98 16.54 9.76 16.08
CA ALA A 98 15.14 9.91 15.73
C ALA A 98 14.33 10.51 16.87
N SER A 99 13.33 11.31 16.54
CA SER A 99 12.36 11.85 17.49
C SER A 99 11.12 10.96 17.59
N ALA A 100 10.64 10.74 18.80
CA ALA A 100 9.26 10.32 19.04
C ALA A 100 8.33 11.54 19.01
N TYR A 101 7.03 11.31 18.83
CA TYR A 101 6.03 12.38 18.79
C TYR A 101 4.99 12.20 19.90
N ALA A 102 4.49 13.31 20.44
CA ALA A 102 3.32 13.32 21.31
C ALA A 102 2.14 14.01 20.64
N LYS A 103 0.94 13.56 21.00
CA LYS A 103 -0.33 14.23 20.67
C LYS A 103 -0.34 15.63 21.27
N ASP A 104 -0.63 16.63 20.46
CA ASP A 104 -0.93 17.99 20.92
C ASP A 104 -2.43 18.30 20.71
N GLY A 105 -3.11 18.69 21.78
CA GLY A 105 -4.55 18.91 21.82
C GLY A 105 -5.38 17.65 21.59
N ASP A 106 -6.60 17.85 21.09
CA ASP A 106 -7.51 16.76 20.74
C ASP A 106 -7.41 16.37 19.28
N TRP A 107 -7.40 15.06 19.04
CA TRP A 107 -7.37 14.48 17.71
C TRP A 107 -8.76 13.93 17.42
N GLY A 108 -9.38 14.46 16.37
CA GLY A 108 -10.68 14.03 15.89
C GLY A 108 -10.57 13.10 14.69
N ARG A 109 -11.73 12.68 14.19
CA ARG A 109 -11.85 11.88 12.98
C ARG A 109 -11.26 12.56 11.73
N ASP A 110 -11.26 13.89 11.68
CA ASP A 110 -10.91 14.69 10.49
C ASP A 110 -9.43 14.67 10.07
N GLY A 111 -8.56 14.02 10.85
CA GLY A 111 -7.13 13.94 10.54
C GLY A 111 -6.33 15.22 10.79
N LYS A 112 -6.94 16.32 11.28
CA LYS A 112 -6.27 17.61 11.51
C LYS A 112 -5.49 17.61 12.81
N TRP A 113 -4.48 16.76 12.84
CA TRP A 113 -3.78 16.38 14.06
C TRP A 113 -2.52 17.22 14.25
N LYS A 114 -2.37 17.77 15.46
CA LYS A 114 -1.13 18.43 15.87
C LYS A 114 -0.28 17.44 16.65
N ALA A 115 0.99 17.35 16.29
CA ALA A 115 1.97 16.58 17.03
C ALA A 115 3.19 17.46 17.36
N THR A 116 3.85 17.14 18.46
CA THR A 116 5.12 17.80 18.84
C THR A 116 6.21 16.75 19.02
N PRO A 117 7.42 16.93 18.46
CA PRO A 117 8.56 16.09 18.77
C PRO A 117 8.86 16.09 20.27
N THR A 118 9.21 14.94 20.83
CA THR A 118 9.48 14.78 22.27
C THR A 118 10.89 14.25 22.51
N ARG A 119 10.99 13.01 23.01
CA ARG A 119 12.24 12.34 23.28
C ARG A 119 12.94 11.92 22.00
N ARG A 120 14.25 11.80 22.11
CA ARG A 120 15.18 11.49 21.02
C ARG A 120 15.97 10.23 21.35
N ALA A 121 16.28 9.42 20.35
CA ALA A 121 17.04 8.20 20.52
C ALA A 121 17.83 7.84 19.26
N ALA A 122 19.05 7.35 19.47
CA ALA A 122 19.88 6.81 18.40
C ALA A 122 19.24 5.57 17.78
N TYR A 123 19.38 5.44 16.46
CA TYR A 123 18.97 4.26 15.70
C TYR A 123 19.99 3.93 14.62
N THR A 124 20.00 2.67 14.21
CA THR A 124 20.60 2.17 12.97
C THR A 124 19.60 1.23 12.32
N THR A 125 19.11 1.56 11.13
CA THR A 125 18.17 0.73 10.39
C THR A 125 18.68 0.38 8.99
N ARG A 126 17.98 -0.51 8.29
CA ARG A 126 18.24 -0.91 6.91
C ARG A 126 17.41 -0.08 5.93
N VAL A 127 18.04 0.25 4.81
CA VAL A 127 17.38 0.77 3.60
C VAL A 127 17.83 -0.07 2.40
N VAL A 128 16.90 -0.41 1.51
CA VAL A 128 17.20 -1.14 0.26
C VAL A 128 16.80 -0.27 -0.92
N VAL A 129 17.71 -0.10 -1.88
CA VAL A 129 17.53 0.76 -3.04
C VAL A 129 17.54 -0.09 -4.29
N ARG A 130 16.49 0.03 -5.12
CA ARG A 130 16.42 -0.53 -6.47
C ARG A 130 16.37 0.62 -7.45
N ARG A 131 17.38 0.73 -8.32
CA ARG A 131 17.54 1.88 -9.23
C ARG A 131 17.99 1.47 -10.63
N PRO A 132 17.70 2.26 -11.67
CA PRO A 132 18.31 2.05 -12.98
C PRO A 132 19.83 2.09 -12.87
N SER A 133 20.53 1.17 -13.52
CA SER A 133 22.00 1.11 -13.52
C SER A 133 22.64 2.34 -14.17
N ALA A 134 21.96 2.94 -15.15
CA ALA A 134 22.35 4.18 -15.80
C ALA A 134 21.48 5.35 -15.31
N PRO A 135 22.06 6.43 -14.73
CA PRO A 135 21.30 7.59 -14.27
C PRO A 135 20.40 8.23 -15.33
N ALA A 136 20.79 8.20 -16.61
CA ALA A 136 19.99 8.72 -17.72
C ALA A 136 18.64 7.99 -17.95
N LYS A 137 18.44 6.81 -17.34
CA LYS A 137 17.17 6.08 -17.38
C LYS A 137 16.24 6.42 -16.20
N PHE A 138 16.69 7.23 -15.26
CA PHE A 138 15.88 7.67 -14.13
C PHE A 138 14.84 8.71 -14.56
N ASN A 139 13.58 8.53 -14.16
CA ASN A 139 12.48 9.44 -14.51
C ASN A 139 12.36 10.68 -13.61
N GLY A 140 13.22 10.78 -12.59
CA GLY A 140 13.23 11.85 -11.60
C GLY A 140 12.42 11.56 -10.34
N THR A 141 11.78 10.40 -10.21
CA THR A 141 10.89 10.10 -9.08
C THR A 141 11.37 8.91 -8.25
N VAL A 142 11.54 9.15 -6.95
CA VAL A 142 11.85 8.11 -5.97
C VAL A 142 10.56 7.71 -5.25
N VAL A 143 10.28 6.41 -5.17
CA VAL A 143 9.18 5.84 -4.39
C VAL A 143 9.76 5.21 -3.13
N VAL A 144 9.39 5.73 -1.97
CA VAL A 144 9.86 5.27 -0.66
C VAL A 144 8.76 4.44 0.00
N GLU A 145 8.98 3.14 0.11
CA GLU A 145 8.04 2.20 0.70
C GLU A 145 8.34 2.01 2.19
N TRP A 146 7.33 2.27 3.03
CA TRP A 146 7.33 1.83 4.41
C TRP A 146 7.09 0.32 4.43
N LEU A 147 8.15 -0.46 4.68
CA LEU A 147 8.07 -1.92 4.61
C LEU A 147 7.06 -2.46 5.62
N ASN A 148 6.22 -3.39 5.15
CA ASN A 148 5.17 -3.98 5.94
C ASN A 148 5.75 -5.08 6.84
N VAL A 149 5.34 -5.13 8.11
CA VAL A 149 5.85 -6.10 9.10
C VAL A 149 4.81 -7.11 9.57
N THR A 150 3.58 -7.04 9.03
CA THR A 150 2.45 -7.89 9.45
C THR A 150 2.79 -9.35 9.31
N GLY A 151 3.56 -9.74 8.29
CA GLY A 151 4.00 -11.13 8.07
C GLY A 151 5.10 -11.62 9.02
N GLY A 152 5.56 -10.82 9.98
CA GLY A 152 6.69 -11.15 10.86
C GLY A 152 8.07 -11.00 10.21
N LEU A 153 8.12 -10.35 9.05
CA LEU A 153 9.30 -9.96 8.29
C LEU A 153 9.07 -8.57 7.69
N ASP A 154 10.15 -7.89 7.30
CA ASP A 154 10.01 -6.76 6.36
C ASP A 154 9.62 -7.27 4.98
N ALA A 155 8.45 -6.87 4.50
CA ALA A 155 7.91 -7.19 3.19
C ALA A 155 7.71 -5.92 2.35
N SER A 156 7.85 -6.05 1.03
CA SER A 156 7.67 -4.98 0.04
C SER A 156 6.46 -5.25 -0.88
N PRO A 157 5.22 -5.31 -0.36
CA PRO A 157 4.04 -5.58 -1.18
C PRO A 157 3.85 -4.56 -2.31
N ASP A 158 4.12 -3.27 -2.06
CA ASP A 158 3.90 -2.21 -3.04
C ASP A 158 4.92 -2.32 -4.19
N PHE A 159 6.19 -2.62 -3.90
CA PHE A 159 7.12 -3.04 -4.94
C PHE A 159 6.57 -4.23 -5.73
N GLY A 160 6.07 -5.25 -5.04
CA GLY A 160 5.56 -6.47 -5.69
C GLY A 160 4.40 -6.20 -6.67
N TYR A 161 3.47 -5.35 -6.28
CA TYR A 161 2.34 -4.97 -7.13
C TYR A 161 2.75 -4.02 -8.27
N MET A 162 3.73 -3.15 -8.05
CA MET A 162 4.04 -2.08 -9.00
C MET A 162 5.33 -2.29 -9.80
N TYR A 163 6.11 -3.36 -9.56
CA TYR A 163 7.48 -3.46 -10.10
C TYR A 163 7.55 -3.28 -11.62
N ASP A 164 6.60 -3.81 -12.40
CA ASP A 164 6.66 -3.65 -13.85
C ASP A 164 6.68 -2.18 -14.26
N GLU A 165 5.83 -1.35 -13.65
CA GLU A 165 5.79 0.09 -13.93
C GLU A 165 7.00 0.81 -13.32
N LEU A 166 7.38 0.46 -12.09
CA LEU A 166 8.55 1.06 -11.44
C LEU A 166 9.82 0.86 -12.28
N LEU A 167 10.04 -0.35 -12.80
CA LEU A 167 11.21 -0.70 -13.59
C LEU A 167 11.13 -0.18 -15.03
N ARG A 168 9.98 -0.35 -15.70
CA ARG A 168 9.77 0.10 -17.10
C ARG A 168 9.91 1.61 -17.25
N SER A 169 9.35 2.36 -16.29
CA SER A 169 9.31 3.81 -16.36
C SER A 169 10.48 4.49 -15.64
N GLY A 170 11.45 3.73 -15.12
CA GLY A 170 12.70 4.32 -14.62
C GLY A 170 12.60 4.95 -13.23
N TYR A 171 11.74 4.46 -12.34
CA TYR A 171 11.69 4.93 -10.95
C TYR A 171 12.88 4.40 -10.15
N ILE A 172 13.27 5.12 -9.10
CA ILE A 172 14.04 4.52 -8.00
C ILE A 172 13.05 4.08 -6.94
N TRP A 173 13.19 2.87 -6.43
CA TRP A 173 12.43 2.38 -5.30
C TRP A 173 13.34 2.26 -4.07
N VAL A 174 12.84 2.65 -2.91
CA VAL A 174 13.57 2.64 -1.63
C VAL A 174 12.69 2.00 -0.55
N GLY A 175 13.03 0.78 -0.13
CA GLY A 175 12.37 0.12 0.99
C GLY A 175 13.01 0.49 2.33
N VAL A 176 12.22 0.95 3.28
CA VAL A 176 12.68 1.39 4.61
C VAL A 176 12.20 0.45 5.70
N SER A 177 13.14 -0.14 6.45
CA SER A 177 12.87 -0.88 7.68
C SER A 177 12.52 0.10 8.82
N ALA A 178 11.34 0.72 8.77
CA ALA A 178 10.97 1.80 9.69
C ALA A 178 10.48 1.33 11.06
N GLN A 179 10.13 0.05 11.22
CA GLN A 179 9.57 -0.50 12.46
C GLN A 179 10.57 -1.42 13.17
N ALA A 180 10.50 -1.45 14.51
CA ALA A 180 11.35 -2.25 15.37
C ALA A 180 11.20 -3.76 15.11
N SER A 181 9.97 -4.21 14.86
CA SER A 181 9.66 -5.62 14.55
C SER A 181 10.31 -6.09 13.24
N GLY A 182 10.32 -5.21 12.23
CA GLY A 182 10.96 -5.43 10.92
C GLY A 182 12.48 -5.51 11.02
N VAL A 183 13.09 -4.57 11.76
CA VAL A 183 14.53 -4.61 12.08
C VAL A 183 14.88 -5.89 12.86
N ALA A 184 14.11 -6.25 13.87
CA ALA A 184 14.34 -7.46 14.65
C ALA A 184 14.23 -8.73 13.79
N ALA A 185 13.29 -8.78 12.84
CA ALA A 185 13.17 -9.89 11.88
C ALA A 185 14.39 -9.97 10.96
N THR A 186 14.85 -8.83 10.46
CA THR A 186 16.06 -8.72 9.64
C THR A 186 17.29 -9.23 10.41
N VAL A 187 17.48 -8.82 11.67
CA VAL A 187 18.57 -9.33 12.53
C VAL A 187 18.50 -10.85 12.69
N ARG A 188 17.31 -11.41 12.94
CA ARG A 188 17.13 -12.87 13.06
C ARG A 188 17.48 -13.63 11.77
N GLN A 189 17.23 -13.03 10.60
CA GLN A 189 17.52 -13.65 9.31
C GLN A 189 19.04 -13.85 9.10
N ASN A 190 19.86 -12.87 9.51
CA ASN A 190 21.32 -12.97 9.44
C ASN A 190 21.99 -12.14 10.56
N PRO A 191 22.17 -12.72 11.75
CA PRO A 191 22.68 -11.97 12.92
C PRO A 191 24.07 -11.38 12.71
N ALA A 192 24.94 -12.06 11.94
CA ALA A 192 26.29 -11.59 11.70
C ALA A 192 26.32 -10.37 10.76
N ARG A 193 25.48 -10.36 9.71
CA ARG A 193 25.37 -9.24 8.76
C ARG A 193 24.74 -8.00 9.40
N TYR A 194 23.75 -8.20 10.26
CA TYR A 194 22.90 -7.12 10.79
C TYR A 194 23.17 -6.80 12.27
N LYS A 195 24.32 -7.21 12.81
CA LYS A 195 24.69 -7.00 14.22
C LYS A 195 24.64 -5.53 14.67
N ASP A 196 24.82 -4.60 13.74
CA ASP A 196 24.89 -3.16 14.01
C ASP A 196 23.51 -2.48 13.88
N LEU A 197 22.46 -3.21 13.50
CA LEU A 197 21.09 -2.67 13.48
C LEU A 197 20.58 -2.52 14.92
N SER A 198 19.97 -1.37 15.21
CA SER A 198 19.41 -1.04 16.51
C SER A 198 18.22 -0.10 16.34
N HIS A 199 17.04 -0.50 16.84
CA HIS A 199 15.82 0.28 16.70
C HIS A 199 15.24 0.62 18.08
N PRO A 200 15.04 1.91 18.43
CA PRO A 200 14.64 2.35 19.77
C PRO A 200 13.14 2.17 20.08
N GLY A 201 12.42 1.32 19.34
CA GLY A 201 10.96 1.14 19.41
C GLY A 201 10.15 1.96 18.40
N ASP A 202 8.88 1.59 18.19
CA ASP A 202 8.04 2.13 17.10
C ASP A 202 7.56 3.57 17.30
N ALA A 203 7.74 4.14 18.51
CA ALA A 203 7.51 5.57 18.72
C ALA A 203 8.39 6.46 17.84
N PHE A 204 9.52 5.92 17.37
CA PHE A 204 10.50 6.61 16.52
C PHE A 204 10.34 6.30 15.03
N ALA A 205 9.45 5.37 14.66
CA ALA A 205 9.33 4.86 13.29
C ALA A 205 9.01 5.97 12.28
N TYR A 206 8.15 6.92 12.67
CA TYR A 206 7.78 8.06 11.83
C TYR A 206 8.95 8.99 11.50
N ASP A 207 9.82 9.29 12.46
CA ASP A 207 10.99 10.13 12.18
C ASP A 207 12.10 9.34 11.47
N ILE A 208 12.24 8.03 11.73
CA ILE A 208 13.14 7.16 10.95
C ILE A 208 12.73 7.16 9.47
N PHE A 209 11.43 7.05 9.18
CA PHE A 209 10.90 7.15 7.81
C PHE A 209 11.15 8.53 7.19
N THR A 210 10.94 9.61 7.96
CA THR A 210 11.26 10.99 7.56
C THR A 210 12.75 11.16 7.22
N GLN A 211 13.65 10.63 8.06
CA GLN A 211 15.09 10.71 7.86
C GLN A 211 15.55 9.92 6.64
N ALA A 212 14.90 8.79 6.30
CA ALA A 212 15.15 8.08 5.05
C ALA A 212 14.82 8.95 3.82
N ALA A 213 13.71 9.69 3.83
CA ALA A 213 13.40 10.64 2.75
C ALA A 213 14.39 11.81 2.68
N ARG A 214 14.90 12.30 3.82
CA ARG A 214 15.98 13.31 3.83
C ARG A 214 17.26 12.77 3.21
N ALA A 215 17.62 11.51 3.48
CA ALA A 215 18.78 10.86 2.86
C ALA A 215 18.59 10.68 1.35
N VAL A 216 17.38 10.32 0.91
CA VAL A 216 17.01 10.30 -0.52
C VAL A 216 17.23 11.68 -1.14
N ARG A 217 16.64 12.75 -0.57
CA ARG A 217 16.78 14.12 -1.11
C ARG A 217 18.22 14.62 -1.14
N ALA A 218 19.06 14.19 -0.20
CA ALA A 218 20.48 14.52 -0.19
C ALA A 218 21.30 13.76 -1.26
N GLY A 219 20.71 12.79 -1.97
CA GLY A 219 21.40 11.91 -2.91
C GLY A 219 22.35 10.92 -2.23
N ALA A 220 22.21 10.71 -0.92
CA ALA A 220 23.18 9.96 -0.12
C ALA A 220 23.16 8.44 -0.38
N LEU A 221 22.07 7.92 -0.97
CA LEU A 221 21.87 6.49 -1.19
C LEU A 221 22.27 6.00 -2.60
N PHE A 222 22.43 6.90 -3.57
CA PHE A 222 22.66 6.50 -4.97
C PHE A 222 23.50 7.50 -5.77
N GLY A 223 24.03 8.54 -5.12
CA GLY A 223 24.85 9.57 -5.76
C GLY A 223 24.04 10.72 -6.33
N ARG A 224 24.73 11.83 -6.60
CA ARG A 224 24.11 13.09 -7.05
C ARG A 224 23.74 13.12 -8.53
N ASP A 225 24.21 12.14 -9.32
CA ASP A 225 23.93 12.06 -10.76
C ASP A 225 22.46 11.70 -11.06
N TYR A 226 21.73 11.20 -10.06
CA TYR A 226 20.30 10.97 -10.13
C TYR A 226 19.55 12.25 -9.75
N GLY A 227 19.17 13.05 -10.74
CA GLY A 227 18.42 14.30 -10.54
C GLY A 227 16.99 14.07 -10.03
N ILE A 228 16.80 14.14 -8.71
CA ILE A 228 15.51 13.94 -8.04
C ILE A 228 14.59 15.14 -8.31
N LYS A 229 13.39 14.86 -8.80
CA LYS A 229 12.30 15.82 -9.04
C LYS A 229 11.13 15.60 -8.09
N SER A 230 10.92 14.37 -7.62
CA SER A 230 9.83 14.02 -6.71
C SER A 230 10.22 12.84 -5.80
N VAL A 231 9.76 12.88 -4.55
CA VAL A 231 9.87 11.78 -3.58
C VAL A 231 8.47 11.42 -3.09
N LEU A 232 7.99 10.24 -3.45
CA LEU A 232 6.67 9.72 -3.06
C LEU A 232 6.83 8.75 -1.89
N ALA A 233 5.86 8.72 -0.99
CA ALA A 233 5.75 7.68 0.03
C ALA A 233 4.65 6.68 -0.32
N THR A 234 4.89 5.40 -0.04
CA THR A 234 3.88 4.34 -0.15
C THR A 234 3.92 3.40 1.04
N GLY A 235 2.79 2.78 1.33
CA GLY A 235 2.66 1.73 2.32
C GLY A 235 1.35 0.99 2.13
N ASP A 236 1.35 -0.28 2.51
CA ASP A 236 0.25 -1.22 2.33
C ASP A 236 -0.19 -1.78 3.69
N SER A 237 -1.49 -2.00 3.89
CA SER A 237 -2.02 -2.66 5.08
C SER A 237 -1.61 -1.94 6.39
N GLN A 238 -0.90 -2.61 7.30
CA GLN A 238 -0.39 -1.99 8.53
C GLN A 238 0.53 -0.79 8.27
N SER A 239 1.41 -0.84 7.26
CA SER A 239 2.23 0.33 6.96
C SER A 239 1.41 1.47 6.37
N ALA A 240 0.27 1.21 5.73
CA ALA A 240 -0.70 2.22 5.32
C ALA A 240 -1.48 2.83 6.50
N ILE A 241 -1.77 2.04 7.54
CA ILE A 241 -2.35 2.52 8.81
C ILE A 241 -1.37 3.49 9.50
N LEU A 242 -0.07 3.17 9.53
CA LEU A 242 0.97 4.08 10.02
C LEU A 242 1.12 5.30 9.09
N LEU A 243 1.11 5.10 7.77
CA LEU A 243 1.21 6.20 6.81
C LEU A 243 0.02 7.18 6.91
N THR A 244 -1.16 6.71 7.30
CA THR A 244 -2.32 7.56 7.63
C THR A 244 -1.96 8.53 8.77
N THR A 245 -1.35 8.04 9.85
CA THR A 245 -0.87 8.89 10.96
C THR A 245 0.25 9.83 10.51
N TYR A 246 1.17 9.34 9.68
CA TYR A 246 2.24 10.16 9.13
C TYR A 246 1.67 11.36 8.36
N VAL A 247 0.74 11.13 7.42
CA VAL A 247 0.09 12.19 6.63
C VAL A 247 -0.64 13.18 7.52
N ASN A 248 -1.36 12.69 8.54
CA ASN A 248 -2.20 13.54 9.38
C ASN A 248 -1.42 14.38 10.39
N ALA A 249 -0.38 13.81 11.02
CA ALA A 249 0.30 14.39 12.17
C ALA A 249 1.77 14.76 11.93
N VAL A 250 2.49 14.06 11.04
CA VAL A 250 3.96 14.21 10.89
C VAL A 250 4.32 15.03 9.65
N ASP A 251 3.72 14.74 8.49
CA ASP A 251 3.96 15.51 7.25
C ASP A 251 3.74 17.02 7.43
N PRO A 252 2.72 17.51 8.17
CA PRO A 252 2.55 18.95 8.42
C PRO A 252 3.76 19.62 9.10
N LEU A 253 4.55 18.85 9.86
CA LEU A 253 5.74 19.32 10.57
C LEU A 253 6.99 19.28 9.67
N VAL A 254 7.13 18.23 8.84
CA VAL A 254 8.41 17.91 8.18
C VAL A 254 8.41 18.10 6.67
N LYS A 255 7.24 18.00 6.01
CA LYS A 255 7.00 18.30 4.58
C LYS A 255 8.07 17.77 3.63
N VAL A 256 8.44 16.49 3.81
CA VAL A 256 9.56 15.87 3.08
C VAL A 256 9.10 15.04 1.88
N TYR A 257 7.84 14.64 1.79
CA TYR A 257 7.29 13.89 0.66
C TYR A 257 6.44 14.77 -0.24
N ASP A 258 6.50 14.51 -1.54
CA ASP A 258 5.76 15.25 -2.58
C ASP A 258 4.39 14.62 -2.87
N GLY A 259 4.12 13.40 -2.40
CA GLY A 259 2.85 12.70 -2.56
C GLY A 259 2.81 11.37 -1.81
N PHE A 260 1.61 10.87 -1.54
CA PHE A 260 1.37 9.66 -0.75
C PHE A 260 0.44 8.68 -1.48
N LEU A 261 0.88 7.44 -1.65
CA LEU A 261 0.04 6.31 -2.01
C LEU A 261 -0.26 5.51 -0.74
N VAL A 262 -1.50 5.54 -0.27
CA VAL A 262 -1.93 4.82 0.94
C VAL A 262 -2.75 3.61 0.49
N HIS A 263 -2.13 2.44 0.47
CA HIS A 263 -2.69 1.23 -0.11
C HIS A 263 -3.30 0.33 0.98
N SER A 264 -4.55 -0.12 0.80
CA SER A 264 -5.21 -1.09 1.68
C SER A 264 -5.22 -0.72 3.17
N ARG A 265 -5.41 0.58 3.49
CA ARG A 265 -5.56 1.04 4.89
C ARG A 265 -6.91 0.65 5.48
N PHE A 266 -6.99 0.55 6.81
CA PHE A 266 -8.26 0.39 7.55
C PHE A 266 -8.78 1.72 8.07
N GLY A 267 -9.98 1.72 8.67
CA GLY A 267 -10.58 2.92 9.25
C GLY A 267 -9.79 3.51 10.43
N ALA A 268 -8.99 2.69 11.12
CA ALA A 268 -8.06 3.15 12.15
C ALA A 268 -6.80 3.78 11.54
N ALA A 269 -6.15 4.65 12.30
CA ALA A 269 -4.77 5.09 12.05
C ALA A 269 -3.80 4.44 13.04
N GLY A 270 -2.50 4.48 12.76
CA GLY A 270 -1.48 3.89 13.61
C GLY A 270 -1.19 4.73 14.85
N GLY A 271 -0.89 4.09 15.98
CA GLY A 271 -0.48 4.78 17.20
C GLY A 271 0.82 5.57 17.01
N LEU A 272 1.04 6.63 17.80
CA LEU A 272 2.34 7.33 17.84
C LEU A 272 3.43 6.53 18.56
N GLY A 273 3.14 5.29 18.98
CA GLY A 273 3.99 4.46 19.86
C GLY A 273 3.60 4.60 21.33
N ASP A 274 4.25 3.82 22.19
CA ASP A 274 4.12 3.88 23.67
C ASP A 274 2.68 3.81 24.22
N GLY A 275 1.79 3.10 23.53
CA GLY A 275 0.37 2.97 23.93
C GLY A 275 -0.49 4.19 23.63
N ILE A 276 0.02 5.18 22.89
CA ILE A 276 -0.76 6.35 22.45
C ILE A 276 -1.74 5.91 21.37
N ALA A 277 -3.02 5.84 21.75
CA ALA A 277 -4.12 5.56 20.83
C ALA A 277 -4.38 6.74 19.90
N THR A 278 -4.81 6.42 18.68
CA THR A 278 -5.24 7.36 17.65
C THR A 278 -6.73 7.19 17.36
N PRO A 279 -7.39 8.21 16.79
CA PRO A 279 -8.79 8.12 16.40
C PRO A 279 -9.08 6.90 15.52
N ASN A 280 -10.21 6.25 15.78
CA ASN A 280 -10.80 5.22 14.95
C ASN A 280 -12.33 5.44 14.94
N PRO A 281 -12.91 5.89 13.82
CA PRO A 281 -12.30 6.11 12.51
C PRO A 281 -11.38 7.35 12.41
N ALA A 282 -10.45 7.32 11.46
CA ALA A 282 -9.56 8.42 11.08
C ALA A 282 -9.58 8.66 9.56
N GLU A 283 -9.98 9.87 9.16
CA GLU A 283 -9.92 10.36 7.80
C GLU A 283 -8.52 10.93 7.49
N ILE A 284 -8.19 11.01 6.21
CA ILE A 284 -7.07 11.82 5.75
C ILE A 284 -7.50 13.28 5.77
N ARG A 285 -6.69 14.15 6.39
CA ARG A 285 -6.96 15.59 6.44
C ARG A 285 -7.18 16.20 5.05
N ASP A 286 -8.11 17.14 4.95
CA ASP A 286 -8.52 17.78 3.69
C ASP A 286 -7.64 18.96 3.26
N ASP A 287 -6.73 19.38 4.13
CA ASP A 287 -5.80 20.50 3.98
C ASP A 287 -4.35 20.03 3.76
N THR A 288 -4.15 18.82 3.22
CA THR A 288 -2.82 18.37 2.82
C THR A 288 -2.25 19.27 1.71
N GLU A 289 -0.99 19.66 1.84
CA GLU A 289 -0.27 20.26 0.72
C GLU A 289 0.13 19.20 -0.32
N ALA A 290 0.40 17.97 0.12
CA ALA A 290 0.76 16.85 -0.74
C ALA A 290 -0.50 16.15 -1.25
N PRO A 291 -0.55 15.77 -2.54
CA PRO A 291 -1.56 14.85 -3.00
C PRO A 291 -1.49 13.50 -2.26
N VAL A 292 -2.67 13.00 -1.88
CA VAL A 292 -2.86 11.68 -1.28
C VAL A 292 -3.81 10.88 -2.17
N LEU A 293 -3.35 9.72 -2.63
CA LEU A 293 -4.16 8.72 -3.32
C LEU A 293 -4.31 7.52 -2.39
N VAL A 294 -5.54 7.23 -1.97
CA VAL A 294 -5.90 6.02 -1.23
C VAL A 294 -6.42 5.00 -2.22
N VAL A 295 -5.89 3.78 -2.20
CA VAL A 295 -6.37 2.66 -3.03
C VAL A 295 -6.80 1.53 -2.11
N LEU A 296 -8.04 1.07 -2.24
CA LEU A 296 -8.63 0.02 -1.42
C LEU A 296 -9.10 -1.14 -2.29
N SER A 297 -8.87 -2.36 -1.81
CA SER A 297 -9.50 -3.57 -2.33
C SER A 297 -10.95 -3.72 -1.85
N GLU A 298 -11.70 -4.70 -2.38
CA GLU A 298 -13.04 -5.03 -1.88
C GLU A 298 -12.99 -5.52 -0.43
N THR A 299 -11.97 -6.30 -0.05
CA THR A 299 -11.77 -6.76 1.34
C THR A 299 -11.70 -5.58 2.31
N ASP A 300 -11.01 -4.50 1.92
CA ASP A 300 -10.76 -3.36 2.79
C ASP A 300 -12.01 -2.58 3.14
N ILE A 301 -13.04 -2.61 2.28
CA ILE A 301 -14.29 -1.89 2.52
C ILE A 301 -14.92 -2.33 3.85
N GLY A 302 -14.83 -3.62 4.20
CA GLY A 302 -15.32 -4.14 5.48
C GLY A 302 -14.64 -3.51 6.71
N PHE A 303 -13.45 -2.95 6.55
CA PHE A 303 -12.64 -2.33 7.61
C PHE A 303 -12.50 -0.82 7.46
N ASN A 304 -12.80 -0.25 6.30
CA ASN A 304 -12.54 1.15 5.94
C ASN A 304 -13.81 1.95 5.62
N LEU A 305 -14.99 1.33 5.46
CA LEU A 305 -16.21 2.05 5.03
C LEU A 305 -16.51 3.29 5.87
N SER A 306 -16.23 3.25 7.18
CA SER A 306 -16.44 4.37 8.10
C SER A 306 -15.56 5.59 7.81
N THR A 307 -14.48 5.46 7.04
CA THR A 307 -13.56 6.52 6.61
C THR A 307 -13.64 6.82 5.11
N ARG A 308 -14.70 6.37 4.42
CA ARG A 308 -14.91 6.72 3.02
C ARG A 308 -15.07 8.24 2.88
N GLN A 309 -14.23 8.86 2.06
CA GLN A 309 -14.18 10.31 1.86
C GLN A 309 -14.51 10.71 0.41
N PRO A 310 -15.11 11.89 0.20
CA PRO A 310 -15.24 12.47 -1.13
C PRO A 310 -13.86 12.84 -1.68
N ASP A 311 -13.73 12.81 -3.00
CA ASP A 311 -12.52 13.30 -3.69
C ASP A 311 -12.38 14.82 -3.52
N SER A 312 -11.14 15.33 -3.44
CA SER A 312 -10.83 16.77 -3.30
C SER A 312 -9.69 17.19 -4.23
N THR A 313 -9.25 18.45 -4.23
CA THR A 313 -8.09 18.86 -5.06
C THR A 313 -6.76 18.22 -4.67
N ARG A 314 -6.70 17.58 -3.48
CA ARG A 314 -5.49 16.94 -2.91
C ARG A 314 -5.73 15.52 -2.38
N PHE A 315 -6.96 15.01 -2.49
CA PHE A 315 -7.31 13.65 -2.09
C PHE A 315 -8.06 12.90 -3.20
N ARG A 316 -7.68 11.65 -3.43
CA ARG A 316 -8.41 10.69 -4.26
C ARG A 316 -8.58 9.39 -3.50
N LEU A 317 -9.76 8.79 -3.57
CA LEU A 317 -10.01 7.44 -3.11
C LEU A 317 -10.43 6.57 -4.28
N TRP A 318 -9.72 5.46 -4.48
CA TRP A 318 -10.03 4.41 -5.44
C TRP A 318 -10.43 3.14 -4.70
N GLU A 319 -11.51 2.50 -5.14
CA GLU A 319 -12.00 1.24 -4.58
C GLU A 319 -12.12 0.22 -5.71
N MET A 320 -11.47 -0.94 -5.58
CA MET A 320 -11.40 -1.95 -6.62
C MET A 320 -12.36 -3.10 -6.32
N ALA A 321 -13.43 -3.23 -7.11
CA ALA A 321 -14.39 -4.31 -6.93
C ALA A 321 -13.75 -5.67 -7.23
N GLY A 322 -14.18 -6.73 -6.54
CA GLY A 322 -13.75 -8.12 -6.75
C GLY A 322 -12.28 -8.41 -6.41
N THR A 323 -11.55 -7.46 -5.86
CA THR A 323 -10.14 -7.62 -5.46
C THR A 323 -10.01 -7.94 -3.96
N ALA A 324 -8.86 -8.44 -3.54
CA ALA A 324 -8.60 -8.76 -2.14
C ALA A 324 -7.42 -7.98 -1.56
N HIS A 325 -7.36 -7.86 -0.23
CA HIS A 325 -6.29 -7.14 0.48
C HIS A 325 -4.89 -7.69 0.17
N ALA A 326 -4.78 -8.99 -0.03
CA ALA A 326 -3.67 -9.65 -0.69
C ALA A 326 -4.22 -10.73 -1.64
N ASP A 327 -3.47 -11.14 -2.65
CA ASP A 327 -4.00 -12.03 -3.69
C ASP A 327 -3.02 -13.13 -4.12
N GLN A 328 -3.50 -13.96 -5.04
CA GLN A 328 -2.73 -15.04 -5.64
C GLN A 328 -1.51 -14.53 -6.42
N TYR A 329 -1.57 -13.32 -7.00
CA TYR A 329 -0.47 -12.72 -7.75
C TYR A 329 0.70 -12.41 -6.82
N LEU A 330 0.45 -11.71 -5.72
CA LEU A 330 1.48 -11.35 -4.74
C LEU A 330 2.13 -12.59 -4.12
N LEU A 331 1.32 -13.61 -3.77
CA LEU A 331 1.84 -14.87 -3.25
C LEU A 331 2.72 -15.59 -4.27
N ASN A 332 2.29 -15.68 -5.53
CA ASN A 332 3.10 -16.34 -6.56
C ASN A 332 4.40 -15.59 -6.83
N LEU A 333 4.39 -14.26 -6.69
CA LEU A 333 5.58 -13.45 -6.89
C LEU A 333 6.66 -13.73 -5.83
N TYR A 334 6.27 -13.83 -4.55
CA TYR A 334 7.21 -14.07 -3.45
C TYR A 334 7.38 -15.53 -3.04
N SER A 335 6.51 -16.43 -3.52
CA SER A 335 6.53 -17.87 -3.28
C SER A 335 6.12 -18.62 -4.55
N PRO A 336 6.92 -18.53 -5.62
CA PRO A 336 6.56 -19.08 -6.92
C PRO A 336 6.29 -20.58 -6.82
N PRO A 337 5.24 -21.09 -7.51
CA PRO A 337 4.96 -22.51 -7.52
C PRO A 337 6.12 -23.26 -8.18
N THR A 338 6.56 -24.36 -7.56
CA THR A 338 7.51 -25.27 -8.20
C THR A 338 6.82 -25.95 -9.39
N PRO A 339 7.41 -25.96 -10.60
CA PRO A 339 6.85 -26.69 -11.74
C PRO A 339 6.55 -28.14 -11.39
N GLY A 340 5.35 -28.62 -11.75
CA GLY A 340 4.91 -29.99 -11.47
C GLY A 340 4.50 -30.26 -10.01
N GLN A 341 4.52 -29.25 -9.13
CA GLN A 341 3.99 -29.37 -7.77
C GLN A 341 2.69 -28.56 -7.61
N PRO A 342 1.77 -29.00 -6.74
CA PRO A 342 0.63 -28.16 -6.39
C PRO A 342 1.15 -26.83 -5.82
N PRO A 343 0.49 -25.70 -6.13
CA PRO A 343 0.96 -24.40 -5.66
C PRO A 343 1.09 -24.42 -4.14
N SER A 344 2.22 -23.93 -3.63
CA SER A 344 2.49 -23.92 -2.19
C SER A 344 1.34 -23.22 -1.44
N ASN A 345 0.96 -23.74 -0.28
CA ASN A 345 -0.02 -23.11 0.61
C ASN A 345 0.62 -22.83 1.97
N PRO A 346 1.67 -21.99 2.01
CA PRO A 346 2.44 -21.77 3.24
C PRO A 346 1.59 -21.17 4.36
N LEU A 347 0.51 -20.45 4.01
CA LEU A 347 -0.43 -19.82 4.94
C LEU A 347 -1.59 -20.74 5.36
N GLY A 348 -1.76 -21.90 4.70
CA GLY A 348 -2.87 -22.81 4.98
C GLY A 348 -4.25 -22.29 4.56
N CYS A 349 -4.30 -21.29 3.69
CA CYS A 349 -5.56 -20.67 3.24
C CYS A 349 -6.36 -21.61 2.34
N ALA A 350 -7.68 -21.58 2.48
CA ALA A 350 -8.56 -22.30 1.56
C ALA A 350 -8.40 -21.72 0.15
N LYS A 351 -8.16 -22.60 -0.83
CA LYS A 351 -8.00 -22.24 -2.25
C LYS A 351 -9.32 -22.49 -3.00
N PRO A 352 -9.56 -21.80 -4.13
CA PRO A 352 -8.72 -20.78 -4.76
C PRO A 352 -8.76 -19.41 -4.05
N LEU A 353 -7.60 -18.77 -3.94
CA LEU A 353 -7.48 -17.38 -3.45
C LEU A 353 -7.92 -16.41 -4.55
N ASN A 354 -8.19 -15.15 -4.18
CA ASN A 354 -8.55 -14.12 -5.14
C ASN A 354 -7.48 -14.00 -6.25
N SER A 355 -7.93 -13.94 -7.49
CA SER A 355 -7.10 -13.88 -8.69
C SER A 355 -7.36 -12.64 -9.55
N ALA A 356 -7.98 -11.61 -8.99
CA ALA A 356 -8.19 -10.35 -9.69
C ALA A 356 -6.84 -9.64 -9.91
N ASN A 357 -6.63 -9.08 -11.10
CA ASN A 357 -5.38 -8.41 -11.47
C ASN A 357 -5.27 -6.97 -10.93
N GLN A 358 -5.39 -6.79 -9.61
CA GLN A 358 -5.36 -5.45 -8.99
C GLN A 358 -4.05 -4.69 -9.22
N HIS A 359 -2.95 -5.41 -9.48
CA HIS A 359 -1.65 -4.82 -9.82
C HIS A 359 -1.72 -3.87 -11.03
N TRP A 360 -2.65 -4.07 -11.97
CA TRP A 360 -2.85 -3.13 -13.08
C TRP A 360 -3.31 -1.75 -12.62
N VAL A 361 -4.23 -1.70 -11.66
CA VAL A 361 -4.75 -0.45 -11.09
C VAL A 361 -3.68 0.21 -10.22
N LEU A 362 -2.92 -0.56 -9.45
CA LEU A 362 -1.82 -0.02 -8.63
C LEU A 362 -0.69 0.58 -9.47
N LYS A 363 -0.35 -0.05 -10.60
CA LYS A 363 0.59 0.53 -11.59
C LYS A 363 0.07 1.85 -12.18
N ALA A 364 -1.22 1.92 -12.50
CA ALA A 364 -1.84 3.18 -12.92
C ALA A 364 -1.84 4.23 -11.79
N ALA A 365 -2.13 3.82 -10.55
CA ALA A 365 -2.18 4.69 -9.38
C ALA A 365 -0.84 5.40 -9.13
N ILE A 366 0.28 4.67 -9.12
CA ILE A 366 1.60 5.29 -8.90
C ILE A 366 2.01 6.21 -10.06
N SER A 367 1.63 5.87 -11.30
CA SER A 367 1.88 6.72 -12.46
C SER A 367 1.11 8.04 -12.38
N HIS A 368 -0.18 7.99 -12.01
CA HIS A 368 -0.98 9.19 -11.77
C HIS A 368 -0.48 10.01 -10.59
N LEU A 369 -0.14 9.36 -9.46
CA LEU A 369 0.39 10.06 -8.29
C LEU A 369 1.71 10.78 -8.62
N ASN A 370 2.60 10.14 -9.38
CA ASN A 370 3.84 10.74 -9.85
C ASN A 370 3.57 12.01 -10.69
N SER A 371 2.66 11.92 -11.65
CA SER A 371 2.24 13.08 -12.46
C SER A 371 1.66 14.20 -11.56
N TRP A 372 0.73 13.85 -10.68
CA TRP A 372 0.01 14.78 -9.82
C TRP A 372 0.93 15.51 -8.83
N ALA A 373 1.86 14.78 -8.20
CA ALA A 373 2.88 15.33 -7.32
C ALA A 373 3.83 16.32 -8.04
N ARG A 374 3.94 16.20 -9.37
CA ARG A 374 4.77 17.07 -10.23
C ARG A 374 3.96 18.19 -10.89
N GLY A 375 2.75 18.47 -10.39
CA GLY A 375 1.88 19.53 -10.90
C GLY A 375 0.99 19.11 -12.08
N GLY A 376 0.99 17.83 -12.45
CA GLY A 376 0.04 17.27 -13.41
C GLY A 376 -1.39 17.21 -12.88
N PRO A 377 -2.36 16.78 -13.72
CA PRO A 377 -3.75 16.63 -13.31
C PRO A 377 -3.88 15.58 -12.19
N PRO A 378 -4.90 15.71 -11.32
CA PRO A 378 -5.19 14.68 -10.34
C PRO A 378 -5.57 13.36 -11.00
N PRO A 379 -5.36 12.21 -10.33
CA PRO A 379 -5.89 10.93 -10.78
C PRO A 379 -7.40 11.02 -11.08
N PRO A 380 -7.92 10.24 -12.03
CA PRO A 380 -9.36 10.14 -12.29
C PRO A 380 -10.18 9.89 -11.02
N THR A 381 -11.38 10.46 -10.93
CA THR A 381 -12.34 10.07 -9.89
C THR A 381 -12.85 8.67 -10.19
N SER A 382 -13.01 7.81 -9.18
CA SER A 382 -13.53 6.45 -9.37
C SER A 382 -14.96 6.31 -8.84
N PRO A 383 -15.80 5.45 -9.46
CA PRO A 383 -16.99 4.95 -8.79
C PRO A 383 -16.62 4.30 -7.45
N ARG A 384 -17.53 4.36 -6.47
CA ARG A 384 -17.39 3.65 -5.19
C ARG A 384 -18.03 2.28 -5.29
N ILE A 385 -17.55 1.31 -4.52
CA ILE A 385 -18.21 0.02 -4.33
C ILE A 385 -19.56 0.31 -3.66
N LYS A 386 -20.62 -0.18 -4.30
CA LYS A 386 -22.00 0.02 -3.88
C LYS A 386 -22.28 -0.80 -2.63
N MET A 387 -22.86 -0.14 -1.63
CA MET A 387 -23.38 -0.78 -0.42
C MET A 387 -24.90 -0.96 -0.55
N THR A 388 -25.43 -1.98 0.11
CA THR A 388 -26.88 -2.13 0.31
C THR A 388 -27.37 -1.20 1.41
N ASP A 389 -28.68 -0.94 1.45
CA ASP A 389 -29.34 -0.19 2.52
C ASP A 389 -29.58 -1.03 3.79
N ALA A 390 -28.97 -2.22 3.89
CA ALA A 390 -29.06 -3.07 5.07
C ALA A 390 -28.31 -2.45 6.27
N ASN A 391 -28.62 -2.93 7.48
CA ASN A 391 -27.90 -2.55 8.70
C ASN A 391 -27.42 -3.82 9.45
N PRO A 392 -26.10 -4.09 9.51
CA PRO A 392 -25.02 -3.31 8.91
C PRO A 392 -25.06 -3.35 7.37
N ALA A 393 -24.55 -2.30 6.74
CA ALA A 393 -24.46 -2.23 5.28
C ALA A 393 -23.51 -3.32 4.77
N VAL A 394 -23.91 -4.02 3.70
CA VAL A 394 -23.09 -5.05 3.04
C VAL A 394 -22.86 -4.67 1.59
N ILE A 395 -21.80 -5.19 0.99
CA ILE A 395 -21.48 -4.90 -0.42
C ILE A 395 -22.59 -5.45 -1.32
N ALA A 396 -23.14 -4.59 -2.17
CA ALA A 396 -24.14 -4.99 -3.17
C ALA A 396 -23.45 -5.80 -4.28
N ARG A 397 -24.06 -6.92 -4.68
CA ARG A 397 -23.51 -7.85 -5.67
C ARG A 397 -24.47 -8.01 -6.85
N ASP A 398 -23.92 -8.25 -8.03
CA ASP A 398 -24.67 -8.59 -9.25
C ASP A 398 -25.10 -10.07 -9.25
N GLU A 399 -25.77 -10.51 -10.32
CA GLU A 399 -26.24 -11.88 -10.50
C GLU A 399 -25.13 -12.94 -10.48
N ASN A 400 -23.87 -12.53 -10.70
CA ASN A 400 -22.69 -13.37 -10.68
C ASN A 400 -21.97 -13.35 -9.31
N GLY A 401 -22.55 -12.68 -8.31
CA GLY A 401 -21.97 -12.53 -6.98
C GLY A 401 -20.79 -11.54 -6.93
N ILE A 402 -20.58 -10.74 -7.99
CA ILE A 402 -19.47 -9.79 -8.09
C ILE A 402 -19.94 -8.42 -7.57
N ALA A 403 -19.09 -7.72 -6.81
CA ALA A 403 -19.44 -6.43 -6.24
C ALA A 403 -19.76 -5.36 -7.29
N ILE A 404 -20.87 -4.64 -7.11
CA ILE A 404 -21.31 -3.57 -8.01
C ILE A 404 -20.57 -2.27 -7.68
N GLY A 405 -20.25 -1.49 -8.72
CA GLY A 405 -19.52 -0.23 -8.59
C GLY A 405 -18.01 -0.46 -8.49
N GLY A 406 -17.30 0.51 -7.92
CA GLY A 406 -15.83 0.50 -7.87
C GLY A 406 -15.17 0.59 -9.25
N ILE A 407 -13.85 0.50 -9.27
CA ILE A 407 -13.07 0.19 -10.45
C ILE A 407 -13.25 -1.31 -10.73
N ARG A 408 -13.86 -1.65 -11.87
CA ARG A 408 -14.10 -3.04 -12.27
C ARG A 408 -13.05 -3.48 -13.29
N LEU A 409 -12.19 -4.41 -12.88
CA LEU A 409 -11.20 -5.02 -13.77
C LEU A 409 -11.89 -5.85 -14.88
N PRO A 410 -11.20 -6.17 -15.99
CA PRO A 410 -11.82 -6.89 -17.11
C PRO A 410 -12.39 -8.26 -16.70
N GLU A 411 -11.81 -8.92 -15.70
CA GLU A 411 -12.30 -10.18 -15.13
C GLU A 411 -13.67 -10.05 -14.45
N LEU A 412 -14.09 -8.83 -14.09
CA LEU A 412 -15.41 -8.57 -13.52
C LEU A 412 -16.45 -8.19 -14.58
N GLU A 413 -16.00 -7.69 -15.73
CA GLU A 413 -16.85 -7.26 -16.84
C GLU A 413 -17.10 -8.41 -17.83
N ALA A 414 -16.10 -9.27 -18.00
CA ALA A 414 -16.17 -10.54 -18.72
C ALA A 414 -15.80 -11.69 -17.77
N PRO A 415 -16.66 -12.01 -16.77
CA PRO A 415 -16.34 -12.96 -15.74
C PRO A 415 -16.35 -14.41 -16.24
N THR A 416 -15.38 -15.18 -15.78
CA THR A 416 -15.32 -16.64 -15.87
C THR A 416 -15.39 -17.31 -14.50
N ALA A 417 -15.42 -16.49 -13.45
CA ALA A 417 -15.47 -16.85 -12.05
C ALA A 417 -16.07 -15.69 -11.26
N THR A 418 -16.64 -15.98 -10.09
CA THR A 418 -16.88 -14.96 -9.06
C THR A 418 -15.55 -14.65 -8.39
N LEU A 419 -15.05 -13.43 -8.59
CA LEU A 419 -13.93 -12.86 -7.84
C LEU A 419 -14.47 -12.02 -6.69
N SER A 420 -14.01 -12.28 -5.48
CA SER A 420 -14.54 -11.65 -4.26
C SER A 420 -13.42 -11.27 -3.30
N GLY A 421 -13.58 -10.12 -2.64
CA GLY A 421 -12.75 -9.74 -1.50
C GLY A 421 -13.10 -10.51 -0.23
N VAL A 422 -14.19 -11.27 -0.23
CA VAL A 422 -14.59 -12.14 0.88
C VAL A 422 -13.84 -13.47 0.78
N PRO A 423 -13.15 -13.91 1.85
CA PRO A 423 -12.44 -15.18 1.86
C PRO A 423 -13.41 -16.36 1.81
N SER A 424 -12.91 -17.52 1.37
CA SER A 424 -13.69 -18.76 1.43
C SER A 424 -14.12 -19.07 2.88
N PRO A 425 -15.34 -19.59 3.11
CA PRO A 425 -15.82 -19.92 4.45
C PRO A 425 -14.84 -20.78 5.25
N GLY A 426 -14.67 -20.46 6.54
CA GLY A 426 -13.75 -21.18 7.42
C GLY A 426 -12.27 -20.82 7.27
N SER A 427 -11.94 -19.80 6.48
CA SER A 427 -10.55 -19.31 6.34
C SER A 427 -9.97 -18.85 7.69
N PRO A 428 -8.89 -19.46 8.19
CA PRO A 428 -8.35 -19.15 9.51
C PRO A 428 -7.40 -17.96 9.48
N GLY A 429 -7.35 -17.21 10.58
CA GLY A 429 -6.30 -16.23 10.86
C GLY A 429 -6.08 -15.24 9.71
N PHE A 430 -4.83 -15.16 9.22
CA PHE A 430 -4.42 -14.22 8.18
C PHE A 430 -5.09 -14.47 6.81
N CYS A 431 -5.70 -15.63 6.60
CA CYS A 431 -6.35 -15.97 5.33
C CYS A 431 -7.60 -15.15 5.02
N ILE A 432 -8.15 -14.43 6.01
CA ILE A 432 -9.31 -13.55 5.79
C ILE A 432 -9.03 -12.41 4.79
N PHE A 433 -7.75 -12.09 4.56
CA PHE A 433 -7.31 -11.01 3.67
C PHE A 433 -7.12 -11.43 2.21
N PHE A 434 -7.27 -12.73 1.89
CA PHE A 434 -6.93 -13.24 0.55
C PHE A 434 -8.10 -13.35 -0.42
N GLY A 435 -9.31 -13.01 0.02
CA GLY A 435 -10.52 -13.15 -0.77
C GLY A 435 -10.71 -14.58 -1.32
N SER A 436 -11.47 -14.70 -2.40
CA SER A 436 -11.73 -15.98 -3.04
C SER A 436 -11.97 -15.86 -4.53
N THR A 437 -11.73 -16.97 -5.23
CA THR A 437 -12.12 -17.16 -6.64
C THR A 437 -12.98 -18.42 -6.74
N THR A 438 -14.20 -18.29 -7.26
CA THR A 438 -15.12 -19.41 -7.51
C THR A 438 -15.38 -19.52 -9.00
N ALA A 439 -14.80 -20.52 -9.67
CA ALA A 439 -14.98 -20.72 -11.10
C ALA A 439 -16.44 -21.02 -11.46
N PHE A 440 -16.89 -20.49 -12.60
CA PHE A 440 -18.18 -20.88 -13.16
C PHE A 440 -18.11 -22.26 -13.80
N ASP A 441 -19.24 -22.97 -13.79
CA ASP A 441 -19.36 -24.23 -14.51
C ASP A 441 -19.48 -24.00 -16.03
N ALA A 442 -19.33 -25.09 -16.79
CA ALA A 442 -19.34 -25.03 -18.25
C ALA A 442 -20.70 -24.55 -18.81
N ALA A 443 -21.81 -24.85 -18.13
CA ALA A 443 -23.15 -24.44 -18.58
C ALA A 443 -23.34 -22.92 -18.44
N HIS A 444 -22.89 -22.35 -17.32
CA HIS A 444 -22.92 -20.91 -17.10
C HIS A 444 -21.96 -20.17 -18.03
N LEU A 445 -20.76 -20.70 -18.26
CA LEU A 445 -19.82 -20.14 -19.23
C LEU A 445 -20.38 -20.16 -20.66
N ALA A 446 -21.04 -21.23 -21.08
CA ALA A 446 -21.67 -21.33 -22.40
C ALA A 446 -22.86 -20.35 -22.58
N GLN A 447 -23.55 -20.00 -21.48
CA GLN A 447 -24.58 -18.95 -21.50
C GLN A 447 -23.98 -17.55 -21.64
N LEU A 448 -22.83 -17.29 -21.00
CA LEU A 448 -22.14 -16.01 -21.06
C LEU A 448 -21.39 -15.80 -22.37
N TYR A 449 -20.80 -16.86 -22.92
CA TYR A 449 -19.91 -16.85 -24.08
C TYR A 449 -20.28 -18.00 -25.03
N PRO A 450 -21.10 -17.74 -26.06
CA PRO A 450 -21.43 -18.74 -27.08
C PRO A 450 -20.20 -19.29 -27.82
N ASP A 451 -19.15 -18.47 -27.95
CA ASP A 451 -17.87 -18.82 -28.54
C ASP A 451 -16.73 -18.01 -27.91
N HIS A 452 -15.49 -18.37 -28.26
CA HIS A 452 -14.28 -17.71 -27.79
C HIS A 452 -14.18 -16.23 -28.22
N GLU A 453 -14.67 -15.89 -29.41
CA GLU A 453 -14.64 -14.52 -29.92
C GLU A 453 -15.52 -13.59 -29.08
N ALA A 454 -16.69 -14.06 -28.62
CA ALA A 454 -17.57 -13.33 -27.73
C ALA A 454 -16.88 -13.01 -26.39
N TYR A 455 -16.15 -13.96 -25.81
CA TYR A 455 -15.34 -13.73 -24.60
C TYR A 455 -14.25 -12.68 -24.84
N VAL A 456 -13.42 -12.87 -25.88
CA VAL A 456 -12.30 -11.97 -26.19
C VAL A 456 -12.80 -10.56 -26.48
N THR A 457 -13.91 -10.41 -27.20
CA THR A 457 -14.52 -9.12 -27.53
C THR A 457 -15.00 -8.41 -26.26
N LYS A 458 -15.74 -9.12 -25.39
CA LYS A 458 -16.26 -8.55 -24.14
C LYS A 458 -15.12 -8.13 -23.20
N TYR A 459 -14.11 -8.98 -23.04
CA TYR A 459 -12.95 -8.70 -22.20
C TYR A 459 -12.13 -7.53 -22.75
N SER A 460 -11.86 -7.50 -24.06
CA SER A 460 -11.09 -6.42 -24.70
C SER A 460 -11.81 -5.08 -24.59
N ALA A 461 -13.14 -5.05 -24.77
CA ALA A 461 -13.93 -3.84 -24.58
C ALA A 461 -13.88 -3.33 -23.13
N ALA A 462 -13.81 -4.23 -22.14
CA ALA A 462 -13.63 -3.84 -20.73
C ALA A 462 -12.24 -3.25 -20.47
N VAL A 463 -11.18 -3.85 -21.06
CA VAL A 463 -9.82 -3.29 -21.02
C VAL A 463 -9.79 -1.89 -21.62
N ASP A 464 -10.42 -1.68 -22.78
CA ASP A 464 -10.45 -0.38 -23.45
C ASP A 464 -11.18 0.69 -22.62
N ARG A 465 -12.27 0.32 -21.93
CA ARG A 465 -12.96 1.22 -20.99
C ARG A 465 -12.06 1.61 -19.82
N LEU A 466 -11.34 0.66 -19.23
CA LEU A 466 -10.39 0.97 -18.14
C LEU A 466 -9.24 1.85 -18.61
N LEU A 467 -8.72 1.60 -19.82
CA LEU A 467 -7.64 2.39 -20.39
C LEU A 467 -8.09 3.83 -20.63
N ALA A 468 -9.26 4.01 -21.24
CA ALA A 468 -9.86 5.32 -21.48
C ALA A 468 -10.18 6.06 -20.17
N ALA A 469 -10.59 5.34 -19.13
CA ALA A 469 -10.85 5.90 -17.80
C ALA A 469 -9.57 6.17 -16.99
N GLY A 470 -8.40 5.71 -17.46
CA GLY A 470 -7.11 5.91 -16.81
C GLY A 470 -6.82 4.99 -15.63
N PHE A 471 -7.51 3.85 -15.52
CA PHE A 471 -7.31 2.87 -14.44
C PHE A 471 -6.40 1.69 -14.82
N ILE A 472 -5.91 1.65 -16.06
CA ILE A 472 -4.86 0.72 -16.53
C ILE A 472 -3.93 1.47 -17.49
N LEU A 473 -2.65 1.10 -17.50
CA LEU A 473 -1.67 1.68 -18.42
C LEU A 473 -1.67 0.94 -19.77
N ALA A 474 -1.33 1.62 -20.86
CA ALA A 474 -1.39 1.05 -22.21
C ALA A 474 -0.62 -0.27 -22.38
N PRO A 475 0.63 -0.44 -21.86
CA PRO A 475 1.32 -1.73 -21.98
C PRO A 475 0.61 -2.86 -21.22
N ASP A 476 -0.01 -2.54 -20.09
CA ASP A 476 -0.74 -3.50 -19.25
C ASP A 476 -2.09 -3.87 -19.89
N ALA A 477 -2.74 -2.93 -20.57
CA ALA A 477 -3.94 -3.17 -21.38
C ALA A 477 -3.66 -4.15 -22.54
N GLU A 478 -2.55 -3.96 -23.25
CA GLU A 478 -2.17 -4.88 -24.33
C GLU A 478 -1.83 -6.28 -23.80
N ALA A 479 -1.14 -6.38 -22.65
CA ALA A 479 -0.91 -7.65 -21.98
C ALA A 479 -2.22 -8.34 -21.59
N ALA A 480 -3.17 -7.62 -21.00
CA ALA A 480 -4.49 -8.15 -20.61
C ALA A 480 -5.25 -8.71 -21.82
N LYS A 481 -5.32 -7.97 -22.93
CA LYS A 481 -5.96 -8.45 -24.17
C LYS A 481 -5.25 -9.68 -24.75
N SER A 482 -3.92 -9.74 -24.65
CA SER A 482 -3.16 -10.91 -25.08
C SER A 482 -3.47 -12.13 -24.24
N THR A 483 -3.63 -11.97 -22.92
CA THR A 483 -4.06 -13.06 -22.04
C THR A 483 -5.44 -13.57 -22.40
N ALA A 484 -6.40 -12.69 -22.71
CA ALA A 484 -7.74 -13.09 -23.12
C ALA A 484 -7.74 -13.91 -24.41
N ARG A 485 -6.97 -13.51 -25.43
CA ARG A 485 -6.81 -14.24 -26.71
C ARG A 485 -6.18 -15.64 -26.55
N ALA A 486 -5.40 -15.84 -25.48
CA ALA A 486 -4.76 -17.12 -25.20
C ALA A 486 -5.58 -18.02 -24.26
N ALA A 487 -6.72 -17.53 -23.75
CA ALA A 487 -7.57 -18.28 -22.84
C ALA A 487 -8.37 -19.37 -23.59
N SER A 488 -8.77 -20.42 -22.89
CA SER A 488 -9.56 -21.52 -23.47
C SER A 488 -11.08 -21.37 -23.27
N VAL A 489 -11.55 -20.15 -23.03
CA VAL A 489 -12.97 -19.86 -22.76
C VAL A 489 -13.74 -19.87 -24.07
N GLY A 490 -14.82 -20.66 -24.18
CA GLY A 490 -15.64 -20.72 -25.39
C GLY A 490 -14.99 -21.44 -26.58
N LEU A 491 -13.96 -22.27 -26.33
CA LEU A 491 -13.34 -23.15 -27.33
C LEU A 491 -14.06 -24.48 -27.51
#